data_AF-A0A6A5UFV0-F1
#
_entry.id   AF-A0A6A5UFV0-F1
#
_cell.length_a   1.000
_cell.length_b   1.000
_cell.length_c   1.000
_cell.angle_alpha   90.00
_cell.angle_beta   90.00
_cell.angle_gamma   90.00
#
_symmetry.space_group_name_H-M   'P 1'
#
loop_
_entity.id
_entity.type
_entity.pdbx_description
1 polymer ?
#
loop_
_entity_poly.entity_id
_entity_poly.type
_entity_poly.pdbx_seq_one_letter_code
_entity_poly.pdbx_strand_id
1 'polypeptide(L)'
;MFGKVAILSALVSVVSAGTILWDGRFNDMTSSEDLNKWSWANQVGNYQYYIHGTGPVTKYVNLAPSFKNPADLGSKQGAKITIDSTAKWNSDMWRTELIPQTKAAINSGTVYYHFSIKRSTTNVPSATNEHQICFFESHFTELKYGWVNGESGTSNTNLQWFVGGQSKWKVELVADVWHNVAYEINFSSGSVTFWHSTGANPLTKTAGPFTASTSSNGADWHLGILRLPRSGNDGTGAEDWYFSGVYVEGGSLTTSVNSPA
;
A
#
# COMPACT_ATOMS: atom_id res chain seq x y z
N MET A 1 50.16 -17.31 -37.92
CA MET A 1 49.41 -16.34 -37.10
C MET A 1 48.27 -17.09 -36.43
N PHE A 2 48.40 -17.46 -35.16
CA PHE A 2 47.35 -18.16 -34.41
C PHE A 2 46.48 -17.13 -33.70
N GLY A 3 45.25 -16.96 -34.18
CA GLY A 3 44.26 -16.07 -33.58
C GLY A 3 43.72 -16.65 -32.27
N LYS A 4 43.88 -15.90 -31.17
CA LYS A 4 43.30 -16.24 -29.87
C LYS A 4 41.81 -15.85 -29.89
N VAL A 5 40.93 -16.85 -29.81
CA VAL A 5 39.51 -16.63 -29.54
C VAL A 5 39.34 -16.43 -28.04
N ALA A 6 38.98 -15.22 -27.63
CA ALA A 6 38.60 -14.92 -26.26
C ALA A 6 37.14 -15.32 -26.06
N ILE A 7 36.90 -16.34 -25.23
CA ILE A 7 35.55 -16.72 -24.79
C ILE A 7 35.19 -15.81 -23.62
N LEU A 8 34.30 -14.85 -23.86
CA LEU A 8 33.75 -13.98 -22.83
C LEU A 8 32.58 -14.71 -22.14
N SER A 9 32.83 -15.29 -20.96
CA SER A 9 31.77 -15.88 -20.13
C SER A 9 30.90 -14.77 -19.55
N ALA A 10 29.69 -14.59 -20.09
CA ALA A 10 28.68 -13.75 -19.47
C ALA A 10 28.15 -14.45 -18.21
N LEU A 11 28.51 -13.94 -17.03
CA LEU A 11 27.88 -14.31 -15.77
C LEU A 11 26.47 -13.70 -15.77
N VAL A 12 25.47 -14.53 -16.05
CA VAL A 12 24.06 -14.18 -15.81
C VAL A 12 23.87 -14.23 -14.29
N SER A 13 23.88 -13.07 -13.63
CA SER A 13 23.43 -12.95 -12.25
C SER A 13 21.95 -13.32 -12.21
N VAL A 14 21.65 -14.56 -11.83
CA VAL A 14 20.31 -14.96 -11.41
C VAL A 14 19.98 -14.16 -10.15
N VAL A 15 19.27 -13.04 -10.32
CA VAL A 15 18.67 -12.33 -9.19
C VAL A 15 17.64 -13.29 -8.61
N SER A 16 17.92 -13.81 -7.42
CA SER A 16 16.91 -14.52 -6.64
C SER A 16 15.81 -13.50 -6.31
N ALA A 17 14.64 -13.63 -6.94
CA ALA A 17 13.47 -12.89 -6.52
C ALA A 17 13.11 -13.27 -5.07
N GLY A 18 12.51 -12.34 -4.33
CA GLY A 18 11.95 -12.61 -3.01
C GLY A 18 10.90 -13.72 -3.06
N THR A 19 10.62 -14.35 -1.93
CA THR A 19 9.50 -15.29 -1.79
C THR A 19 8.29 -14.52 -1.32
N ILE A 20 7.20 -14.53 -2.08
CA ILE A 20 5.91 -13.97 -1.64
C ILE A 20 5.43 -14.77 -0.42
N LEU A 21 5.30 -14.09 0.71
CA LEU A 21 4.78 -14.63 1.97
C LEU A 21 3.25 -14.52 2.04
N TRP A 22 2.69 -13.48 1.44
CA TRP A 22 1.26 -13.24 1.32
C TRP A 22 0.95 -12.43 0.06
N ASP A 23 -0.10 -12.83 -0.65
CA ASP A 23 -0.50 -12.24 -1.93
C ASP A 23 -1.85 -11.51 -1.82
N GLY A 24 -1.80 -10.19 -1.94
CA GLY A 24 -2.95 -9.29 -1.90
C GLY A 24 -3.38 -8.77 -3.28
N ARG A 25 -2.88 -9.31 -4.39
CA ARG A 25 -3.07 -8.71 -5.73
C ARG A 25 -4.46 -8.91 -6.34
N PHE A 26 -5.42 -9.43 -5.57
CA PHE A 26 -6.79 -9.71 -6.00
C PHE A 26 -6.90 -10.67 -7.21
N ASN A 27 -5.84 -11.45 -7.48
CA ASN A 27 -5.76 -12.35 -8.64
C ASN A 27 -6.72 -13.55 -8.57
N ASP A 28 -7.13 -13.91 -7.36
CA ASP A 28 -8.03 -15.03 -7.06
C ASP A 28 -9.49 -14.57 -6.86
N MET A 29 -9.76 -13.27 -7.04
CA MET A 29 -11.10 -12.69 -6.92
C MET A 29 -11.68 -12.41 -8.30
N THR A 30 -12.97 -12.66 -8.45
CA THR A 30 -13.75 -12.24 -9.63
C THR A 30 -14.25 -10.81 -9.46
N SER A 31 -14.63 -10.43 -8.24
CA SER A 31 -15.05 -9.07 -7.90
C SER A 31 -14.84 -8.80 -6.41
N SER A 32 -15.07 -7.56 -5.96
CA SER A 32 -14.99 -7.22 -4.53
C SER A 32 -16.05 -7.92 -3.68
N GLU A 33 -17.12 -8.47 -4.26
CA GLU A 33 -18.09 -9.32 -3.55
C GLU A 33 -17.45 -10.56 -2.93
N ASP A 34 -16.30 -11.02 -3.45
CA ASP A 34 -15.56 -12.12 -2.85
C ASP A 34 -15.02 -11.80 -1.44
N LEU A 35 -14.87 -10.51 -1.08
CA LEU A 35 -14.51 -10.09 0.27
C LEU A 35 -15.60 -10.45 1.30
N ASN A 36 -16.87 -10.55 0.89
CA ASN A 36 -17.98 -10.96 1.76
C ASN A 36 -17.93 -12.43 2.18
N LYS A 37 -17.02 -13.24 1.60
CA LYS A 37 -16.81 -14.64 1.99
C LYS A 37 -16.06 -14.76 3.32
N TRP A 38 -15.28 -13.74 3.68
CA TRP A 38 -14.57 -13.67 4.95
C TRP A 38 -15.52 -13.29 6.08
N SER A 39 -15.34 -13.91 7.25
CA SER A 39 -15.95 -13.46 8.51
C SER A 39 -15.10 -13.91 9.69
N TRP A 40 -15.35 -13.37 10.89
CA TRP A 40 -14.71 -13.84 12.11
C TRP A 40 -14.90 -15.35 12.38
N ALA A 41 -16.04 -15.91 11.96
CA ALA A 41 -16.31 -17.35 12.09
C ALA A 41 -15.73 -18.19 10.93
N ASN A 42 -15.38 -17.55 9.82
CA ASN A 42 -14.86 -18.21 8.61
C ASN A 42 -13.81 -17.32 7.93
N GLN A 43 -12.60 -17.34 8.48
CA GLN A 43 -11.48 -16.49 8.07
C GLN A 43 -10.78 -17.02 6.79
N VAL A 44 -11.50 -17.01 5.67
CA VAL A 44 -11.04 -17.49 4.35
C VAL A 44 -10.60 -16.34 3.44
N GLY A 45 -9.90 -16.66 2.35
CA GLY A 45 -9.40 -15.67 1.40
C GLY A 45 -8.16 -14.93 1.90
N ASN A 46 -7.75 -13.91 1.15
CA ASN A 46 -6.46 -13.22 1.39
C ASN A 46 -6.62 -11.95 2.23
N TYR A 47 -7.85 -11.48 2.45
CA TYR A 47 -8.14 -10.25 3.18
C TYR A 47 -9.21 -10.47 4.25
N GLN A 48 -9.00 -9.84 5.40
CA GLN A 48 -10.03 -9.54 6.38
C GLN A 48 -10.76 -8.28 5.93
N TYR A 49 -12.09 -8.30 5.97
CA TYR A 49 -12.92 -7.17 5.59
C TYR A 49 -13.99 -6.93 6.65
N TYR A 50 -13.71 -6.00 7.57
CA TYR A 50 -14.64 -5.58 8.62
C TYR A 50 -14.55 -4.10 8.98
N ILE A 51 -13.53 -3.39 8.49
CA ILE A 51 -13.35 -1.94 8.73
C ILE A 51 -13.91 -1.20 7.52
N HIS A 52 -15.23 -1.03 7.53
CA HIS A 52 -15.99 -0.35 6.49
C HIS A 52 -17.28 0.24 7.05
N GLY A 53 -17.97 1.03 6.23
CA GLY A 53 -19.28 1.58 6.55
C GLY A 53 -20.43 0.57 6.42
N THR A 54 -21.66 1.02 6.61
CA THR A 54 -22.86 0.15 6.60
C THR A 54 -23.37 -0.24 5.20
N GLY A 55 -22.81 0.34 4.14
CA GLY A 55 -23.17 0.04 2.75
C GLY A 55 -22.65 -1.32 2.26
N PRO A 56 -23.08 -1.75 1.06
CA PRO A 56 -22.55 -2.96 0.43
C PRO A 56 -21.07 -2.79 0.07
N VAL A 57 -20.32 -3.88 -0.04
CA VAL A 57 -18.88 -3.86 -0.37
C VAL A 57 -18.56 -3.06 -1.63
N THR A 58 -19.40 -3.17 -2.66
CA THR A 58 -19.27 -2.45 -3.94
C THR A 58 -19.40 -0.93 -3.81
N LYS A 59 -19.87 -0.43 -2.67
CA LYS A 59 -19.82 1.00 -2.35
C LYS A 59 -18.40 1.47 -2.01
N TYR A 60 -17.59 0.59 -1.43
CA TYR A 60 -16.32 0.93 -0.79
C TYR A 60 -15.12 0.32 -1.51
N VAL A 61 -15.26 -0.85 -2.11
CA VAL A 61 -14.19 -1.55 -2.83
C VAL A 61 -14.73 -2.02 -4.16
N ASN A 62 -14.05 -1.69 -5.25
CA ASN A 62 -14.37 -2.16 -6.59
C ASN A 62 -13.10 -2.64 -7.28
N LEU A 63 -13.19 -3.73 -8.02
CA LEU A 63 -12.03 -4.29 -8.73
C LEU A 63 -12.20 -4.14 -10.24
N ALA A 64 -11.14 -3.72 -10.92
CA ALA A 64 -11.12 -3.69 -12.39
C ALA A 64 -9.68 -3.70 -12.94
N PRO A 65 -9.46 -4.22 -14.17
CA PRO A 65 -8.17 -4.12 -14.86
C PRO A 65 -7.70 -2.67 -15.09
N SER A 66 -8.62 -1.70 -15.18
CA SER A 66 -8.27 -0.28 -15.33
C SER A 66 -7.82 0.39 -14.03
N PHE A 67 -7.96 -0.29 -12.88
CA PHE A 67 -7.62 0.26 -11.56
C PHE A 67 -6.22 -0.11 -11.09
N LYS A 68 -5.39 -0.76 -11.93
CA LYS A 68 -4.00 -1.12 -11.59
C LYS A 68 -2.96 -0.28 -12.29
N ASN A 69 -1.72 -0.35 -11.80
CA ASN A 69 -0.56 0.09 -12.55
C ASN A 69 -0.46 -0.73 -13.83
N PRO A 70 -0.53 -0.13 -15.03
CA PRO A 70 -0.43 -0.87 -16.29
C PRO A 70 0.91 -1.59 -16.46
N ALA A 71 1.96 -1.15 -15.77
CA ALA A 71 3.27 -1.81 -15.76
C ALA A 71 3.33 -3.05 -14.85
N ASP A 72 2.36 -3.22 -13.95
CA ASP A 72 2.24 -4.42 -13.11
C ASP A 72 1.44 -5.50 -13.86
N LEU A 73 2.15 -6.40 -14.55
CA LEU A 73 1.52 -7.50 -15.29
C LEU A 73 1.17 -8.69 -14.38
N GLY A 74 1.78 -8.78 -13.19
CA GLY A 74 1.48 -9.81 -12.18
C GLY A 74 0.12 -9.62 -11.51
N SER A 75 -0.44 -8.40 -11.48
CA SER A 75 -1.83 -8.17 -11.04
C SER A 75 -2.82 -8.23 -12.21
N LYS A 76 -3.89 -9.01 -12.09
CA LYS A 76 -5.00 -9.09 -13.06
C LYS A 76 -5.91 -7.86 -13.01
N GLN A 77 -6.06 -7.28 -11.83
CA GLN A 77 -6.91 -6.12 -11.56
C GLN A 77 -6.32 -5.27 -10.45
N GLY A 78 -6.76 -4.02 -10.36
CA GLY A 78 -6.50 -3.18 -9.19
C GLY A 78 -7.78 -2.97 -8.40
N ALA A 79 -7.65 -2.40 -7.21
CA ALA A 79 -8.75 -2.02 -6.35
C ALA A 79 -8.92 -0.51 -6.36
N LYS A 80 -10.15 -0.04 -6.61
CA LYS A 80 -10.59 1.30 -6.22
C LYS A 80 -11.19 1.21 -4.82
N ILE A 81 -10.53 1.85 -3.87
CA ILE A 81 -11.01 2.01 -2.49
C ILE A 81 -11.63 3.40 -2.37
N THR A 82 -12.89 3.43 -1.96
CA THR A 82 -13.70 4.62 -1.80
C THR A 82 -14.00 4.85 -0.32
N ILE A 83 -13.83 6.08 0.13
CA ILE A 83 -14.38 6.57 1.39
C ILE A 83 -15.39 7.69 1.10
N ASP A 84 -16.49 7.69 1.85
CA ASP A 84 -17.52 8.74 1.80
C ASP A 84 -18.10 8.96 3.20
N SER A 85 -19.09 9.85 3.31
CA SER A 85 -19.76 10.14 4.59
C SER A 85 -20.37 8.94 5.32
N THR A 86 -20.55 7.81 4.62
CA THR A 86 -21.07 6.55 5.18
C THR A 86 -19.99 5.54 5.52
N ALA A 87 -18.73 5.76 5.13
CA ALA A 87 -17.59 4.90 5.42
C ALA A 87 -17.16 5.02 6.90
N LYS A 88 -18.10 4.92 7.82
CA LYS A 88 -17.88 5.04 9.27
C LYS A 88 -18.04 3.66 9.90
N TRP A 89 -16.97 3.14 10.47
CA TRP A 89 -16.98 1.83 11.14
C TRP A 89 -17.37 1.96 12.62
N ASN A 90 -16.52 2.59 13.42
CA ASN A 90 -16.69 2.70 14.88
C ASN A 90 -16.44 4.12 15.42
N SER A 91 -16.32 5.11 14.54
CA SER A 91 -16.03 6.51 14.87
C SER A 91 -16.51 7.45 13.75
N ASP A 92 -16.25 8.75 13.88
CA ASP A 92 -16.49 9.73 12.82
C ASP A 92 -15.41 9.77 11.73
N MET A 93 -14.32 9.01 11.91
CA MET A 93 -13.28 8.85 10.89
C MET A 93 -13.83 8.07 9.70
N TRP A 94 -13.50 8.50 8.49
CA TRP A 94 -13.89 7.73 7.30
C TRP A 94 -12.85 6.66 7.03
N ARG A 95 -13.29 5.40 6.97
CA ARG A 95 -12.43 4.21 6.92
C ARG A 95 -12.97 3.19 5.93
N THR A 96 -12.12 2.81 5.00
CA THR A 96 -12.27 1.59 4.20
C THR A 96 -10.90 0.91 4.16
N GLU A 97 -10.76 -0.18 4.90
CA GLU A 97 -9.47 -0.84 5.12
C GLU A 97 -9.61 -2.36 4.97
N LEU A 98 -8.58 -2.96 4.35
CA LEU A 98 -8.39 -4.39 4.21
C LEU A 98 -7.14 -4.79 4.98
N ILE A 99 -7.21 -5.90 5.72
CA ILE A 99 -6.08 -6.42 6.49
C ILE A 99 -5.67 -7.78 5.91
N PRO A 100 -4.37 -8.12 5.82
CA PRO A 100 -3.96 -9.46 5.43
C PRO A 100 -4.63 -10.57 6.26
N GLN A 101 -5.24 -11.54 5.57
CA GLN A 101 -5.66 -12.81 6.15
C GLN A 101 -4.57 -13.84 5.85
N THR A 102 -3.68 -14.11 6.82
CA THR A 102 -2.56 -15.02 6.63
C THR A 102 -2.12 -15.68 7.94
N LYS A 103 -1.35 -16.77 7.82
CA LYS A 103 -0.58 -17.39 8.90
C LYS A 103 0.92 -17.27 8.68
N ALA A 104 1.35 -16.67 7.56
CA ALA A 104 2.76 -16.47 7.25
C ALA A 104 3.37 -15.45 8.21
N ALA A 105 4.67 -15.57 8.46
CA ALA A 105 5.41 -14.69 9.37
C ALA A 105 5.71 -13.32 8.71
N ILE A 106 4.68 -12.59 8.31
CA ILE A 106 4.80 -11.25 7.69
C ILE A 106 5.27 -10.17 8.69
N ASN A 107 5.40 -10.52 9.97
CA ASN A 107 5.83 -9.64 11.06
C ASN A 107 7.15 -10.09 11.70
N SER A 108 7.99 -10.85 10.99
CA SER A 108 9.23 -11.40 11.54
C SER A 108 10.40 -11.29 10.57
N GLY A 109 11.61 -11.06 11.10
CA GLY A 109 12.82 -10.86 10.30
C GLY A 109 12.74 -9.61 9.41
N THR A 110 13.39 -9.66 8.25
CA THR A 110 13.27 -8.63 7.22
C THR A 110 12.23 -9.04 6.19
N VAL A 111 11.24 -8.18 5.98
CA VAL A 111 10.18 -8.36 4.98
C VAL A 111 9.90 -7.06 4.24
N TYR A 112 9.30 -7.19 3.06
CA TYR A 112 8.99 -6.08 2.17
C TYR A 112 7.49 -6.03 1.93
N TYR A 113 6.84 -4.95 2.37
CA TYR A 113 5.41 -4.70 2.16
C TYR A 113 5.23 -3.85 0.92
N HIS A 114 4.79 -4.47 -0.17
CA HIS A 114 4.59 -3.84 -1.48
C HIS A 114 3.17 -3.35 -1.65
N PHE A 115 3.04 -2.18 -2.27
CA PHE A 115 1.80 -1.70 -2.85
C PHE A 115 2.10 -0.57 -3.84
N SER A 116 1.24 -0.42 -4.84
CA SER A 116 1.20 0.76 -5.69
C SER A 116 -0.05 1.56 -5.37
N ILE A 117 0.05 2.90 -5.39
CA ILE A 117 -1.07 3.81 -5.09
C ILE A 117 -1.15 4.94 -6.12
N LYS A 118 -2.38 5.37 -6.43
CA LYS A 118 -2.68 6.50 -7.30
C LYS A 118 -3.98 7.19 -6.86
N ARG A 119 -4.15 8.46 -7.19
CA ARG A 119 -5.46 9.15 -7.24
C ARG A 119 -5.83 9.55 -8.66
N SER A 120 -7.10 9.80 -8.93
CA SER A 120 -7.55 10.36 -10.22
C SER A 120 -7.87 11.87 -10.12
N THR A 121 -8.44 12.42 -11.18
CA THR A 121 -9.07 13.75 -11.22
C THR A 121 -10.54 13.73 -10.79
N THR A 122 -11.14 12.56 -10.60
CA THR A 122 -12.49 12.35 -10.07
C THR A 122 -12.41 11.93 -8.60
N ASN A 123 -13.38 12.37 -7.77
CA ASN A 123 -13.43 12.04 -6.34
C ASN A 123 -12.06 12.26 -5.67
N VAL A 124 -11.50 13.46 -5.87
CA VAL A 124 -10.14 13.79 -5.44
C VAL A 124 -10.08 13.79 -3.90
N PRO A 125 -9.10 13.10 -3.29
CA PRO A 125 -8.94 13.13 -1.85
C PRO A 125 -8.75 14.55 -1.29
N SER A 126 -9.31 14.82 -0.11
CA SER A 126 -9.26 16.14 0.48
C SER A 126 -7.82 16.53 0.86
N ALA A 127 -7.26 17.58 0.25
CA ALA A 127 -5.95 18.09 0.67
C ALA A 127 -5.99 18.80 2.03
N THR A 128 -7.18 19.03 2.61
CA THR A 128 -7.38 19.74 3.88
C THR A 128 -7.65 18.82 5.06
N ASN A 129 -7.85 17.52 4.84
CA ASN A 129 -8.03 16.53 5.90
C ASN A 129 -6.80 15.63 5.99
N GLU A 130 -6.44 15.20 7.19
CA GLU A 130 -5.38 14.21 7.35
C GLU A 130 -5.88 12.83 6.91
N HIS A 131 -5.12 12.17 6.05
CA HIS A 131 -5.30 10.78 5.66
C HIS A 131 -4.14 9.96 6.19
N GLN A 132 -4.44 8.77 6.70
CA GLN A 132 -3.50 7.73 7.09
C GLN A 132 -3.73 6.56 6.14
N ILE A 133 -2.67 6.12 5.48
CA ILE A 133 -2.74 5.25 4.29
C ILE A 133 -1.72 4.14 4.43
N CYS A 134 -2.12 2.90 4.16
CA CYS A 134 -1.25 1.71 4.24
C CYS A 134 -0.50 1.62 5.58
N PHE A 135 -1.18 1.88 6.69
CA PHE A 135 -0.57 2.04 8.01
C PHE A 135 -0.59 0.74 8.82
N PHE A 136 0.36 0.59 9.74
CA PHE A 136 0.24 -0.40 10.81
C PHE A 136 -0.58 0.20 11.97
N GLU A 137 -1.30 -0.62 12.74
CA GLU A 137 -2.12 -0.17 13.88
C GLU A 137 -1.36 0.69 14.90
N SER A 138 -0.07 0.43 15.10
CA SER A 138 0.78 1.22 16.00
C SER A 138 1.36 2.49 15.36
N HIS A 139 1.07 2.73 14.08
CA HIS A 139 1.58 3.84 13.26
C HIS A 139 3.12 3.96 13.27
N PHE A 140 3.84 2.83 13.44
CA PHE A 140 5.31 2.86 13.39
C PHE A 140 5.82 3.27 12.00
N THR A 141 5.06 2.95 10.94
CA THR A 141 5.25 3.50 9.59
C THR A 141 3.91 3.54 8.84
N GLU A 142 3.75 4.55 7.97
CA GLU A 142 2.54 4.77 7.18
C GLU A 142 2.81 5.80 6.07
N LEU A 143 1.91 5.88 5.09
CA LEU A 143 1.76 7.06 4.25
C LEU A 143 0.71 8.00 4.84
N LYS A 144 0.88 9.30 4.60
CA LYS A 144 -0.14 10.32 4.86
C LYS A 144 -0.37 11.22 3.65
N TYR A 145 -1.56 11.80 3.58
CA TYR A 145 -1.94 12.81 2.59
C TYR A 145 -2.84 13.87 3.22
N GLY A 146 -2.87 15.05 2.61
CA GLY A 146 -3.64 16.18 3.11
C GLY A 146 -3.00 16.82 4.33
N TRP A 147 -3.69 17.82 4.90
CA TRP A 147 -3.17 18.59 6.02
C TRP A 147 -3.00 17.72 7.26
N VAL A 148 -1.75 17.47 7.68
CA VAL A 148 -1.41 16.69 8.88
C VAL A 148 -1.34 17.62 10.10
N ASN A 149 -1.92 17.19 11.23
CA ASN A 149 -1.96 18.05 12.42
C ASN A 149 -0.55 18.51 12.84
N GLY A 150 -0.39 19.82 13.04
CA GLY A 150 0.88 20.45 13.43
C GLY A 150 1.74 20.95 12.27
N GLU A 151 1.37 20.68 11.00
CA GLU A 151 2.07 21.27 9.86
C GLU A 151 1.55 22.67 9.50
N SER A 152 2.39 23.48 8.85
CA SER A 152 2.04 24.83 8.42
C SER A 152 1.05 24.83 7.25
N GLY A 153 0.24 25.90 7.15
CA GLY A 153 -0.76 26.04 6.10
C GLY A 153 -2.11 25.40 6.43
N THR A 154 -2.97 25.29 5.43
CA THR A 154 -4.34 24.74 5.58
C THR A 154 -4.59 23.52 4.71
N SER A 155 -3.69 23.20 3.78
CA SER A 155 -3.80 22.07 2.86
C SER A 155 -2.41 21.55 2.50
N ASN A 156 -2.29 20.26 2.18
CA ASN A 156 -1.05 19.67 1.70
C ASN A 156 -1.33 18.62 0.61
N THR A 157 -0.83 18.86 -0.59
CA THR A 157 -1.03 17.98 -1.75
C THR A 157 0.07 16.93 -1.90
N ASN A 158 0.97 16.81 -0.93
CA ASN A 158 2.01 15.79 -0.96
C ASN A 158 1.50 14.45 -0.44
N LEU A 159 1.92 13.37 -1.09
CA LEU A 159 2.02 12.06 -0.48
C LEU A 159 3.26 12.04 0.40
N GLN A 160 3.11 11.62 1.65
CA GLN A 160 4.14 11.75 2.67
C GLN A 160 4.38 10.39 3.32
N TRP A 161 5.63 10.00 3.54
CA TRP A 161 5.97 8.79 4.27
C TRP A 161 6.44 9.13 5.68
N PHE A 162 5.86 8.45 6.66
CA PHE A 162 6.07 8.67 8.08
C PHE A 162 6.72 7.46 8.75
N VAL A 163 7.58 7.75 9.73
CA VAL A 163 8.15 6.77 10.66
C VAL A 163 8.03 7.32 12.08
N GLY A 164 7.36 6.59 12.97
CA GLY A 164 7.13 7.00 14.35
C GLY A 164 6.46 8.38 14.47
N GLY A 165 5.46 8.65 13.63
CA GLY A 165 4.74 9.93 13.61
C GLY A 165 5.53 11.12 13.04
N GLN A 166 6.71 10.91 12.45
CA GLN A 166 7.50 11.97 11.82
C GLN A 166 7.65 11.73 10.32
N SER A 167 7.39 12.77 9.51
CA SER A 167 7.60 12.73 8.07
C SER A 167 9.09 12.56 7.74
N LYS A 168 9.42 11.58 6.90
CA LYS A 168 10.79 11.27 6.45
C LYS A 168 10.99 11.49 4.96
N TRP A 169 9.91 11.51 4.20
CA TRP A 169 9.91 11.71 2.76
C TRP A 169 8.56 12.27 2.32
N LYS A 170 8.55 13.06 1.25
CA LYS A 170 7.32 13.53 0.62
C LYS A 170 7.52 13.85 -0.86
N VAL A 171 6.45 13.76 -1.63
CA VAL A 171 6.36 14.16 -3.04
C VAL A 171 4.95 14.64 -3.35
N GLU A 172 4.78 15.53 -4.32
CA GLU A 172 3.44 15.91 -4.78
C GLU A 172 2.69 14.68 -5.32
N LEU A 173 1.45 14.47 -4.85
CA LEU A 173 0.58 13.42 -5.36
C LEU A 173 -0.13 13.92 -6.62
N VAL A 174 0.54 13.79 -7.76
CA VAL A 174 0.00 14.19 -9.07
C VAL A 174 -1.08 13.21 -9.52
N ALA A 175 -2.11 13.73 -10.20
CA ALA A 175 -3.22 12.93 -10.70
C ALA A 175 -2.68 11.88 -11.69
N ASP A 176 -3.24 10.68 -11.63
CA ASP A 176 -2.97 9.60 -12.59
C ASP A 176 -1.51 9.10 -12.65
N VAL A 177 -0.67 9.52 -11.71
CA VAL A 177 0.69 8.98 -11.52
C VAL A 177 0.65 7.86 -10.49
N TRP A 178 1.04 6.66 -10.91
CA TRP A 178 1.26 5.54 -9.99
C TRP A 178 2.52 5.75 -9.16
N HIS A 179 2.39 5.67 -7.85
CA HIS A 179 3.50 5.63 -6.89
C HIS A 179 3.65 4.19 -6.41
N ASN A 180 4.77 3.56 -6.73
CA ASN A 180 5.09 2.20 -6.31
C ASN A 180 5.90 2.30 -5.01
N VAL A 181 5.53 1.51 -4.01
CA VAL A 181 6.11 1.57 -2.67
C VAL A 181 6.47 0.17 -2.19
N ALA A 182 7.62 0.06 -1.53
CA ALA A 182 7.88 -1.03 -0.60
C ALA A 182 8.38 -0.48 0.75
N TYR A 183 7.75 -0.91 1.84
CA TYR A 183 8.34 -0.78 3.16
C TYR A 183 9.25 -1.98 3.40
N GLU A 184 10.56 -1.75 3.47
CA GLU A 184 11.49 -2.74 4.00
C GLU A 184 11.50 -2.60 5.52
N ILE A 185 10.99 -3.62 6.21
CA ILE A 185 10.84 -3.62 7.66
C ILE A 185 11.71 -4.73 8.21
N ASN A 186 12.61 -4.38 9.12
CA ASN A 186 13.34 -5.35 9.93
C ASN A 186 12.74 -5.38 11.34
N PHE A 187 11.93 -6.41 11.60
CA PHE A 187 11.27 -6.64 12.89
C PHE A 187 12.25 -7.04 14.00
N SER A 188 13.42 -7.60 13.65
CA SER A 188 14.44 -7.99 14.63
C SER A 188 15.26 -6.81 15.12
N SER A 189 15.60 -5.86 14.24
CA SER A 189 16.44 -4.70 14.57
C SER A 189 15.65 -3.42 14.85
N GLY A 190 14.34 -3.40 14.65
CA GLY A 190 13.53 -2.21 14.89
C GLY A 190 13.77 -1.11 13.86
N SER A 191 13.73 -1.42 12.56
CA SER A 191 13.99 -0.41 11.52
C SER A 191 13.09 -0.51 10.30
N VAL A 192 12.88 0.64 9.64
CA VAL A 192 12.10 0.75 8.40
C VAL A 192 12.86 1.57 7.35
N THR A 193 12.90 1.07 6.13
CA THR A 193 13.43 1.72 4.93
C THR A 193 12.30 1.90 3.91
N PHE A 194 12.30 3.02 3.19
CA PHE A 194 11.33 3.34 2.16
C PHE A 194 11.92 3.21 0.77
N TRP A 195 11.28 2.36 -0.02
CA TRP A 195 11.57 2.19 -1.43
C TRP A 195 10.42 2.78 -2.23
N HIS A 196 10.76 3.58 -3.24
CA HIS A 196 9.76 4.25 -4.06
C HIS A 196 10.20 4.38 -5.51
N SER A 197 9.20 4.38 -6.39
CA SER A 197 9.32 4.81 -7.78
C SER A 197 7.97 5.30 -8.31
N THR A 198 7.95 5.79 -9.55
CA THR A 198 6.70 6.15 -10.25
C THR A 198 6.54 5.42 -11.57
N GLY A 199 5.29 5.20 -11.97
CA GLY A 199 4.94 4.56 -13.24
C GLY A 199 5.56 3.18 -13.38
N ALA A 200 6.34 2.97 -14.45
CA ALA A 200 6.99 1.69 -14.76
C ALA A 200 8.40 1.53 -14.17
N ASN A 201 8.94 2.56 -13.50
CA ASN A 201 10.32 2.55 -13.05
C ASN A 201 10.53 1.55 -11.90
N PRO A 202 11.66 0.84 -11.83
CA PRO A 202 11.97 -0.02 -10.70
C PRO A 202 12.08 0.78 -9.40
N LEU A 203 11.72 0.17 -8.28
CA LEU A 203 11.87 0.72 -6.95
C LEU A 203 13.34 1.06 -6.67
N THR A 204 13.55 2.23 -6.08
CA THR A 204 14.85 2.66 -5.57
C THR A 204 14.74 2.97 -4.09
N LYS A 205 15.81 2.77 -3.33
CA LYS A 205 15.85 3.13 -1.91
C LYS A 205 15.86 4.65 -1.80
N THR A 206 14.74 5.23 -1.37
CA THR A 206 14.58 6.69 -1.35
C THR A 206 14.85 7.29 0.03
N ALA A 207 14.65 6.53 1.12
CA ALA A 207 14.96 6.98 2.47
C ALA A 207 15.15 5.81 3.47
N GLY A 208 15.85 6.06 4.58
CA GLY A 208 16.10 5.08 5.65
C GLY A 208 17.38 4.22 5.48
N PRO A 209 17.63 3.25 6.38
CA PRO A 209 16.75 2.83 7.47
C PRO A 209 16.63 3.87 8.58
N PHE A 210 15.45 3.98 9.18
CA PHE A 210 15.21 4.71 10.41
C PHE A 210 14.78 3.75 11.52
N THR A 211 15.18 4.02 12.75
CA THR A 211 14.71 3.27 13.92
C THR A 211 13.21 3.51 14.14
N ALA A 212 12.47 2.44 14.42
CA ALA A 212 11.05 2.45 14.74
C ALA A 212 10.71 1.33 15.72
N SER A 213 9.63 1.50 16.48
CA SER A 213 9.09 0.41 17.32
C SER A 213 8.27 -0.55 16.46
N THR A 214 8.94 -1.38 15.66
CA THR A 214 8.31 -2.29 14.69
C THR A 214 7.63 -3.46 15.41
N SER A 215 6.42 -3.22 15.91
CA SER A 215 5.56 -4.22 16.52
C SER A 215 4.34 -4.43 15.63
N SER A 216 4.12 -5.69 15.24
CA SER A 216 2.96 -6.13 14.47
C SER A 216 2.52 -7.51 14.95
N ASN A 217 1.21 -7.78 14.97
CA ASN A 217 0.66 -9.10 15.24
C ASN A 217 0.44 -9.94 13.96
N GLY A 218 0.81 -9.43 12.78
CA GLY A 218 0.59 -10.07 11.48
C GLY A 218 -0.83 -9.91 10.91
N ALA A 219 -1.69 -9.15 11.58
CA ALA A 219 -3.08 -8.87 11.24
C ALA A 219 -3.47 -7.42 11.59
N ASP A 220 -2.54 -6.49 11.42
CA ASP A 220 -2.67 -5.09 11.82
C ASP A 220 -2.03 -4.11 10.81
N TRP A 221 -1.76 -4.57 9.59
CA TRP A 221 -1.44 -3.71 8.47
C TRP A 221 -2.70 -3.41 7.67
N HIS A 222 -3.06 -2.14 7.58
CA HIS A 222 -4.29 -1.65 6.99
C HIS A 222 -4.02 -1.17 5.57
N LEU A 223 -4.26 -2.04 4.58
CA LEU A 223 -4.37 -1.63 3.18
C LEU A 223 -5.67 -0.85 2.98
N GLY A 224 -5.57 0.47 2.98
CA GLY A 224 -6.73 1.32 2.86
C GLY A 224 -6.43 2.73 3.34
N ILE A 225 -7.51 3.42 3.68
CA ILE A 225 -7.49 4.84 4.04
C ILE A 225 -8.33 5.04 5.28
N LEU A 226 -7.73 5.72 6.25
CA LEU A 226 -8.42 6.41 7.33
C LEU A 226 -8.30 7.91 7.07
N ARG A 227 -9.42 8.64 7.07
CA ARG A 227 -9.45 10.10 7.01
C ARG A 227 -9.97 10.67 8.34
N LEU A 228 -9.17 11.53 8.96
CA LEU A 228 -9.56 12.23 10.18
C LEU A 228 -10.58 13.34 9.88
N PRO A 229 -11.60 13.52 10.74
CA PRO A 229 -12.49 14.66 10.65
C PRO A 229 -11.73 15.95 10.98
N ARG A 230 -12.11 17.04 10.32
CA ARG A 230 -11.61 18.39 10.54
C ARG A 230 -12.79 19.35 10.41
N SER A 231 -13.09 20.02 11.53
CA SER A 231 -14.18 20.99 11.60
C SER A 231 -14.11 22.00 10.45
N GLY A 232 -15.23 22.15 9.73
CA GLY A 232 -15.35 23.02 8.57
C GLY A 232 -14.75 22.51 7.25
N ASN A 233 -14.15 21.31 7.21
CA ASN A 233 -13.43 20.81 6.04
C ASN A 233 -13.94 19.45 5.51
N ASP A 234 -14.72 18.70 6.29
CA ASP A 234 -15.01 17.29 5.97
C ASP A 234 -15.73 17.04 4.64
N GLY A 235 -16.48 18.03 4.14
CA GLY A 235 -17.30 17.86 2.94
C GLY A 235 -18.21 16.63 3.00
N THR A 236 -18.84 16.28 1.87
CA THR A 236 -19.61 15.03 1.73
C THR A 236 -19.23 14.24 0.47
N GLY A 237 -18.36 14.79 -0.37
CA GLY A 237 -17.90 14.14 -1.59
C GLY A 237 -17.13 12.85 -1.27
N ALA A 238 -17.36 11.82 -2.08
CA ALA A 238 -16.57 10.61 -2.03
C ALA A 238 -15.12 10.87 -2.47
N GLU A 239 -14.21 10.07 -1.95
CA GLU A 239 -12.80 10.10 -2.32
C GLU A 239 -12.38 8.72 -2.83
N ASP A 240 -11.74 8.68 -4.00
CA ASP A 240 -11.32 7.45 -4.66
C ASP A 240 -9.79 7.32 -4.68
N TRP A 241 -9.32 6.18 -4.20
CA TRP A 241 -7.93 5.78 -4.16
C TRP A 241 -7.74 4.47 -4.92
N TYR A 242 -6.69 4.36 -5.71
CA TYR A 242 -6.45 3.20 -6.56
C TYR A 242 -5.20 2.46 -6.10
N PHE A 243 -5.32 1.14 -5.95
CA PHE A 243 -4.26 0.25 -5.47
C PHE A 243 -4.03 -0.94 -6.40
N SER A 244 -2.78 -1.38 -6.52
CA SER A 244 -2.41 -2.65 -7.17
C SER A 244 -1.04 -3.13 -6.69
N GLY A 245 -0.61 -4.32 -7.12
CA GLY A 245 0.72 -4.84 -6.78
C GLY A 245 0.91 -4.98 -5.26
N VAL A 246 -0.15 -5.36 -4.55
CA VAL A 246 -0.14 -5.46 -3.09
C VAL A 246 0.28 -6.87 -2.68
N TYR A 247 1.42 -7.00 -2.01
CA TYR A 247 1.90 -8.29 -1.50
C TYR A 247 2.97 -8.07 -0.43
N VAL A 248 3.30 -9.13 0.31
CA VAL A 248 4.43 -9.14 1.23
C VAL A 248 5.41 -10.22 0.76
N GLU A 249 6.69 -9.89 0.66
CA GLU A 249 7.75 -10.85 0.37
C GLU A 249 8.84 -10.87 1.45
N GLY A 250 9.50 -12.01 1.58
CA GLY A 250 10.71 -12.18 2.36
C GLY A 250 11.91 -12.50 1.47
N GLY A 251 13.11 -12.43 2.04
CA GLY A 251 14.36 -12.70 1.31
C GLY A 251 14.90 -11.43 0.64
N SER A 252 14.93 -11.40 -0.70
CA SER A 252 15.42 -10.23 -1.46
C SER A 252 14.29 -9.40 -2.02
N LEU A 253 14.48 -8.08 -2.04
CA LEU A 253 13.51 -7.15 -2.61
C LEU A 253 13.38 -7.34 -4.14
N THR A 254 12.16 -7.55 -4.61
CA THR A 254 11.76 -7.38 -6.00
C THR A 254 11.60 -5.89 -6.29
N THR A 255 12.52 -5.29 -7.05
CA THR A 255 12.43 -3.87 -7.41
C THR A 255 11.58 -3.61 -8.65
N SER A 256 11.33 -4.62 -9.47
CA SER A 256 10.44 -4.51 -10.62
C SER A 256 9.00 -4.24 -10.18
N VAL A 257 8.34 -3.26 -10.82
CA VAL A 257 6.90 -3.01 -10.60
C VAL A 257 6.02 -4.08 -11.22
N ASN A 258 6.55 -4.83 -12.19
CA ASN A 258 5.92 -6.05 -12.65
C ASN A 258 6.10 -7.11 -11.56
N SER A 259 5.06 -7.28 -10.74
CA SER A 259 5.11 -8.15 -9.57
C SER A 259 5.39 -9.61 -9.98
N PRO A 260 6.08 -10.41 -9.13
CA PRO A 260 6.44 -11.80 -9.46
C PRO A 260 5.20 -12.65 -9.73
N ALA A 261 5.23 -13.53 -10.73
CA ALA A 261 4.11 -14.42 -11.03
C ALA A 261 3.79 -15.36 -9.87
#